data_AF-A0A316VHW9-F1
#
_entry.id   AF-A0A316VHW9-F1
#
_cell.length_a   1.000
_cell.length_b   1.000
_cell.length_c   1.000
_cell.angle_alpha   90.00
_cell.angle_beta   90.00
_cell.angle_gamma   90.00
#
_symmetry.space_group_name_H-M   'P 1'
#
loop_
_entity.id
_entity.type
_entity.pdbx_description
1 polymer ?
#
loop_
_entity_poly.entity_id
_entity_poly.type
_entity_poly.pdbx_seq_one_letter_code
_entity_poly.pdbx_strand_id
1 'polypeptide(L)'
;MAGGGHHPFRSDPAVERWSTMHATMYQRFRMTPKATRQVLALGVALPAVLYGLSVYGDDKFEFRARTREDNLSRYSAPSQEKSEE
;
A
#
# COMPACT_ATOMS: atom_id res chain seq x y z
N MET A 1 9.65 -14.79 37.94
CA MET A 1 9.26 -16.15 37.55
C MET A 1 10.33 -17.11 38.05
N ALA A 2 9.98 -18.00 38.99
CA ALA A 2 10.85 -19.04 39.48
C ALA A 2 10.76 -20.24 38.52
N GLY A 3 11.65 -20.27 37.53
CA GLY A 3 11.90 -21.42 36.66
C GLY A 3 13.40 -21.65 36.67
N GLY A 4 13.83 -22.88 36.98
CA GLY A 4 15.24 -23.24 37.09
C GLY A 4 16.02 -22.80 35.85
N GLY A 5 17.27 -22.35 36.06
CA GLY A 5 18.15 -21.73 35.06
C GLY A 5 18.62 -22.63 33.91
N HIS A 6 17.76 -23.54 33.45
CA HIS A 6 17.97 -24.35 32.27
C HIS A 6 17.65 -23.53 31.02
N HIS A 7 18.69 -23.05 30.36
CA HIS A 7 18.59 -22.42 29.04
C HIS A 7 18.90 -23.48 27.96
N PRO A 8 17.90 -23.99 27.22
CA PRO A 8 18.10 -25.05 26.21
C PRO A 8 18.86 -24.55 24.96
N PHE A 9 19.17 -23.27 24.90
CA PHE A 9 19.92 -22.63 23.82
C PHE A 9 21.02 -21.73 24.40
N ARG A 10 22.08 -21.53 23.62
CA ARG A 10 23.13 -20.56 23.96
C ARG A 10 22.60 -19.15 23.72
N SER A 11 22.37 -18.40 24.80
CA SER A 11 21.99 -16.99 24.71
C SER A 11 23.17 -16.16 24.20
N ASP A 12 23.06 -15.60 23.00
CA ASP A 12 24.02 -14.62 22.49
C ASP A 12 23.58 -13.21 22.92
N PRO A 13 24.36 -12.51 23.76
CA PRO A 13 24.00 -11.17 24.21
C PRO A 13 23.90 -10.15 23.05
N ALA A 14 24.56 -10.39 21.92
CA ALA A 14 24.42 -9.52 20.75
C ALA A 14 23.02 -9.64 20.11
N VAL A 15 22.51 -10.87 19.97
CA VAL A 15 21.18 -11.14 19.41
C VAL A 15 20.10 -10.58 20.34
N GLU A 16 20.22 -10.77 21.65
CA GLU A 16 19.24 -10.24 22.61
C GLU A 16 19.23 -8.71 22.65
N ARG A 17 20.38 -8.05 22.48
CA ARG A 17 20.44 -6.59 22.35
C ARG A 17 19.82 -6.10 21.04
N TRP A 18 20.04 -6.82 19.94
CA TRP A 18 19.45 -6.48 18.65
C TRP A 18 17.93 -6.64 18.68
N SER A 19 17.42 -7.75 19.23
CA SER A 19 15.99 -7.99 19.41
C SER A 19 15.35 -6.88 20.26
N THR A 20 15.98 -6.55 21.39
CA THR A 20 15.53 -5.48 22.29
C THR A 20 15.55 -4.11 21.61
N MET A 21 16.59 -3.82 20.81
CA MET A 21 16.69 -2.56 20.05
C MET A 21 15.52 -2.43 19.07
N HIS A 22 15.25 -3.48 18.28
CA HIS A 22 14.15 -3.48 17.31
C HIS A 22 12.78 -3.37 18.00
N ALA A 23 12.57 -4.12 19.08
CA ALA A 23 11.32 -4.08 19.83
C ALA A 23 11.04 -2.70 20.46
N THR A 24 12.09 -1.97 20.87
CA THR A 24 11.96 -0.66 21.55
C THR A 24 12.18 0.53 20.62
N MET A 25 12.27 0.34 19.30
CA MET A 25 12.54 1.42 18.33
C MET A 25 11.53 2.57 18.43
N TYR A 26 10.25 2.27 18.66
CA TYR A 26 9.19 3.29 18.76
C TYR A 26 9.43 4.29 19.90
N GLN A 27 10.06 3.86 21.00
CA GLN A 27 10.36 4.71 22.15
C GLN A 27 11.44 5.76 21.83
N ARG A 28 12.30 5.47 20.85
CA ARG A 28 13.46 6.30 20.47
C ARG A 28 13.22 7.08 19.18
N PHE A 29 12.05 6.92 18.58
CA PHE A 29 11.72 7.56 17.32
C PHE A 29 11.68 9.09 17.47
N ARG A 30 12.23 9.80 16.49
CA ARG A 30 12.21 11.26 16.42
C ARG A 30 11.81 11.70 15.02
N MET A 31 10.91 12.68 14.95
CA MET A 31 10.53 13.34 13.69
C MET A 31 11.69 14.19 13.19
N THR A 32 12.56 13.59 12.38
CA THR A 32 13.59 14.31 11.62
C THR A 32 13.04 14.69 10.26
N PRO A 33 13.56 15.75 9.59
CA PRO A 33 13.06 16.15 8.27
C PRO A 33 13.03 15.00 7.25
N LYS A 34 13.99 14.07 7.31
CA LYS A 34 14.01 12.86 6.47
C LYS A 34 12.89 11.88 6.83
N ALA A 35 12.75 11.53 8.11
CA ALA A 35 11.73 10.59 8.56
C ALA A 35 10.31 11.14 8.34
N THR A 36 10.10 12.42 8.63
CA THR A 36 8.80 13.08 8.41
C THR A 36 8.38 13.03 6.95
N ARG A 37 9.30 13.26 6.00
CA ARG A 37 9.00 13.12 4.56
C ARG A 37 8.57 11.70 4.20
N GLN A 38 9.21 10.68 4.76
CA GLN A 38 8.85 9.28 4.52
C GLN A 38 7.47 8.95 5.09
N VAL A 39 7.19 9.39 6.31
CA VAL A 39 5.87 9.19 6.95
C VAL A 39 4.77 9.88 6.15
N LEU A 40 4.99 11.12 5.71
CA LEU A 40 3.99 11.83 4.90
C LEU A 40 3.81 11.21 3.52
N ALA A 41 4.90 10.83 2.84
CA ALA A 41 4.83 10.21 1.52
C ALA A 41 4.09 8.86 1.55
N LEU A 42 4.47 7.96 2.47
CA LEU A 42 3.94 6.60 2.51
C LEU A 42 2.66 6.48 3.32
N GLY A 43 2.55 7.22 4.43
CA GLY A 43 1.41 7.15 5.34
C GLY A 43 0.22 8.02 4.93
N VAL A 44 0.44 9.06 4.11
CA VAL A 44 -0.63 10.00 3.72
C VAL A 44 -0.74 10.14 2.21
N ALA A 45 0.33 10.51 1.53
CA ALA A 45 0.25 10.81 0.09
C ALA A 45 -0.10 9.56 -0.72
N LEU A 46 0.57 8.43 -0.47
CA LEU A 46 0.29 7.18 -1.17
C LEU A 46 -1.18 6.71 -1.01
N PRO A 47 -1.74 6.56 0.20
CA PRO A 47 -3.14 6.13 0.34
C PRO A 47 -4.13 7.17 -0.23
N ALA A 48 -3.85 8.48 -0.08
CA ALA A 48 -4.71 9.52 -0.65
C ALA A 48 -4.73 9.47 -2.19
N VAL A 49 -3.57 9.28 -2.83
CA VAL A 49 -3.47 9.14 -4.29
C VAL A 49 -4.17 7.87 -4.76
N LEU A 50 -3.95 6.73 -4.10
CA LEU A 50 -4.61 5.48 -4.45
C LEU A 50 -6.13 5.58 -4.31
N TYR A 51 -6.60 6.18 -3.22
CA TYR A 51 -8.02 6.43 -3.04
C TYR A 51 -8.58 7.38 -4.11
N GLY A 52 -7.89 8.49 -4.39
CA GLY A 52 -8.29 9.42 -5.44
C GLY A 52 -8.38 8.77 -6.82
N LEU A 53 -7.40 7.93 -7.17
CA LEU A 53 -7.43 7.15 -8.41
C LEU A 53 -8.56 6.13 -8.42
N SER A 54 -8.84 5.48 -7.29
CA SER A 54 -9.95 4.53 -7.20
C SER A 54 -11.29 5.21 -7.45
N VAL A 55 -11.58 6.33 -6.77
CA VAL A 55 -12.81 7.11 -6.96
C VAL A 55 -12.88 7.69 -8.37
N TYR A 56 -11.75 8.15 -8.91
CA TYR A 56 -11.72 8.69 -10.26
C TYR A 56 -11.98 7.61 -11.32
N GLY A 57 -11.47 6.39 -11.13
CA GLY A 57 -11.63 5.29 -12.07
C GLY A 57 -12.92 4.48 -11.87
N ASP A 58 -13.56 4.63 -10.72
CA ASP A 58 -14.76 3.87 -10.37
C ASP A 58 -15.89 4.14 -11.37
N ASP A 59 -16.52 3.05 -11.80
CA ASP A 59 -17.63 3.03 -12.74
C ASP A 59 -17.39 3.68 -14.13
N LYS A 60 -16.17 4.14 -14.43
CA LYS A 60 -15.90 4.83 -15.69
C LYS A 60 -15.70 3.90 -16.87
N PHE A 61 -15.24 2.68 -16.64
CA PHE A 61 -14.86 1.75 -17.69
C PHE A 61 -15.69 0.48 -17.63
N GLU A 62 -16.20 0.06 -18.77
CA GLU A 62 -16.98 -1.17 -18.93
C GLU A 62 -16.34 -2.01 -20.04
N PHE A 63 -15.74 -3.15 -19.66
CA PHE A 63 -15.06 -4.03 -20.60
C PHE A 63 -15.92 -5.21 -21.05
N ARG A 64 -17.09 -5.40 -20.44
CA ARG A 64 -17.94 -6.55 -20.75
C ARG A 64 -18.48 -6.44 -22.17
N ALA A 65 -18.24 -7.49 -22.96
CA ALA A 65 -18.71 -7.65 -24.33
C ALA A 65 -18.33 -6.49 -25.29
N ARG A 66 -17.26 -5.74 -25.00
CA ARG A 66 -16.74 -4.71 -25.91
C ARG A 66 -15.85 -5.33 -26.99
N THR A 67 -16.04 -4.89 -28.23
CA THR A 67 -15.22 -5.27 -29.38
C THR A 67 -14.11 -4.23 -29.64
N ARG A 68 -13.22 -4.49 -30.61
CA ARG A 68 -12.04 -3.64 -30.90
C ARG A 68 -12.40 -2.17 -31.18
N GLU A 69 -13.54 -1.95 -31.81
CA GLU A 69 -13.98 -0.61 -32.24
C GLU A 69 -14.91 0.07 -31.20
N ASP A 70 -15.27 -0.64 -30.12
CA ASP A 70 -16.19 -0.10 -29.12
C ASP A 70 -15.47 0.77 -28.08
N ASN A 71 -16.15 1.85 -27.68
CA ASN A 71 -15.68 2.69 -26.59
C ASN A 71 -15.77 1.95 -25.25
N LEU A 72 -14.68 1.99 -24.48
CA LEU A 72 -14.57 1.35 -23.17
C LEU A 72 -15.16 2.19 -22.03
N SER A 73 -15.46 3.46 -22.28
CA SER A 73 -16.12 4.31 -21.28
C SER A 73 -17.58 3.92 -21.13
N ARG A 74 -18.06 3.84 -19.88
CA ARG A 74 -19.44 3.45 -19.57
C ARG A 74 -20.47 4.48 -20.06
N TYR A 75 -20.11 5.75 -20.07
CA TYR A 75 -21.01 6.88 -20.35
C TYR A 75 -20.85 7.51 -21.75
N SER A 76 -20.18 6.84 -22.71
CA SER A 76 -20.08 7.38 -24.08
C SER A 76 -21.40 7.29 -24.84
N ALA A 77 -21.68 8.31 -25.66
CA ALA A 77 -22.77 8.28 -26.64
C ALA A 77 -22.68 7.01 -27.54
N PRO A 78 -23.83 6.44 -27.96
CA PRO A 78 -23.83 5.23 -28.79
C PRO A 78 -23.00 5.45 -30.05
N SER A 79 -22.12 4.50 -30.33
CA SER A 79 -21.31 4.44 -31.55
C SER A 79 -22.23 4.57 -32.75
N GLN A 80 -22.00 5.61 -33.57
CA GLN A 80 -22.74 5.84 -34.81
C GLN A 80 -22.72 4.53 -35.62
N GLU A 81 -23.90 3.99 -35.93
CA GLU A 81 -24.04 2.82 -36.78
C GLU A 81 -23.24 3.07 -38.06
N LYS A 82 -22.29 2.16 -38.31
CA LYS A 82 -21.45 2.18 -39.50
C LYS A 82 -22.40 1.93 -40.68
N SER A 83 -22.82 2.99 -41.36
CA SER A 83 -23.56 2.91 -42.62
C SER A 83 -22.72 2.12 -43.61
N GLU A 84 -23.15 0.89 -43.90
CA GLU A 84 -22.57 -0.01 -44.89
C GLU A 84 -22.75 0.60 -46.29
N GLU A 85 -21.64 0.80 -47.00
CA GLU A 85 -21.55 0.94 -48.47
C GLU A 85 -21.06 -0.39 -49.05
#